data_AF-A0A9E5S5D6-F1
#
_entry.id   AF-A0A9E5S5D6-F1
#
_cell.length_a   1.000
_cell.length_b   1.000
_cell.length_c   1.000
_cell.angle_alpha   90.00
_cell.angle_beta   90.00
_cell.angle_gamma   90.00
#
_symmetry.space_group_name_H-M   'P 1'
#
loop_
_entity.id
_entity.type
_entity.pdbx_description
1 polymer ?
#
loop_
_entity_poly.entity_id
_entity_poly.type
_entity_poly.pdbx_seq_one_letter_code
_entity_poly.pdbx_strand_id
1 'polypeptide(L)' 'MTDKYTEKQLNHYDNAKSEAEKEDALYRLGTHLEIIPCNGDSKNIHPEMKDAILDAAKGEKQ' A
#
# COMPACT_ATOMS: atom_id res chain seq x y z
N MET A 1 11.00 4.07 -12.16
CA MET A 1 10.58 5.35 -11.57
C MET A 1 9.45 5.02 -10.64
N THR A 2 9.74 4.87 -9.36
CA THR A 2 8.69 4.70 -8.35
C THR A 2 7.89 5.99 -8.33
N ASP A 3 6.57 5.88 -8.41
CA ASP A 3 5.71 7.05 -8.53
C ASP A 3 5.85 7.94 -7.27
N LYS A 4 5.86 9.27 -7.43
CA LYS A 4 5.97 10.19 -6.27
C LYS A 4 4.84 9.98 -5.28
N TYR A 5 3.68 9.51 -5.76
CA TYR A 5 2.57 9.12 -4.92
C TYR A 5 2.91 7.91 -4.05
N THR A 6 3.50 6.87 -4.64
CA THR A 6 3.94 5.64 -3.97
C THR A 6 4.96 5.95 -2.88
N GLU A 7 5.98 6.76 -3.17
CA GLU A 7 6.98 7.18 -2.17
C GLU A 7 6.35 7.95 -1.00
N LYS A 8 5.36 8.80 -1.27
CA LYS A 8 4.65 9.55 -0.23
C LYS A 8 3.82 8.63 0.66
N GLN A 9 3.09 7.66 0.08
CA GLN A 9 2.29 6.72 0.85
C GLN A 9 3.16 5.73 1.64
N LEU A 10 4.30 5.30 1.09
CA LEU A 10 5.28 4.48 1.82
C LEU A 10 5.86 5.21 3.03
N ASN A 11 6.23 6.49 2.86
CA ASN A 11 6.67 7.31 4.00
C ASN A 11 5.56 7.47 5.04
N HIS A 12 4.31 7.62 4.63
CA HIS A 12 3.17 7.68 5.55
C HIS A 12 2.97 6.37 6.30
N TYR A 13 3.08 5.24 5.60
CA TYR A 13 3.01 3.90 6.18
C TYR A 13 4.11 3.64 7.22
N ASP A 14 5.35 4.08 6.94
CA ASP A 14 6.50 3.94 7.84
C ASP A 14 6.36 4.80 9.11
N ASN A 15 5.85 6.02 8.96
CA ASN A 15 5.65 6.95 10.07
C ASN A 15 4.31 6.77 10.82
N ALA A 16 3.41 5.93 10.31
CA ALA A 16 2.10 5.70 10.89
C ALA A 16 2.23 5.02 12.28
N LYS A 17 1.54 5.60 13.26
CA LYS A 17 1.55 5.10 14.65
C LYS A 17 0.42 4.11 14.92
N SER A 18 -0.65 4.18 14.13
CA SER A 18 -1.83 3.34 14.27
C SER A 18 -1.91 2.31 13.15
N GLU A 19 -2.41 1.10 13.45
CA GLU A 19 -2.64 0.08 12.43
C GLU A 19 -3.64 0.56 11.36
N ALA A 20 -4.68 1.28 11.75
CA ALA A 20 -5.65 1.85 10.82
C ALA A 20 -5.00 2.81 9.79
N GLU A 21 -4.01 3.59 10.20
CA GLU A 21 -3.27 4.50 9.30
C GLU A 21 -2.38 3.72 8.34
N LYS A 22 -1.78 2.62 8.82
CA LYS A 22 -1.00 1.69 8.01
C LYS A 22 -1.88 1.01 6.96
N GLU A 23 -3.04 0.51 7.37
CA GLU A 23 -4.02 -0.13 6.49
C GLU A 23 -4.57 0.83 5.43
N ASP A 24 -4.88 2.08 5.79
CA ASP A 24 -5.32 3.10 4.82
C ASP A 24 -4.22 3.43 3.80
N ALA A 25 -2.97 3.60 4.25
CA ALA A 25 -1.84 3.86 3.34
C ALA A 25 -1.60 2.69 2.38
N LEU A 26 -1.70 1.46 2.86
CA LEU A 26 -1.57 0.26 2.03
C LEU A 26 -2.74 0.09 1.08
N TYR A 27 -3.97 0.37 1.51
CA TYR A 27 -5.13 0.32 0.63
C TYR A 27 -5.00 1.31 -0.53
N ARG A 28 -4.51 2.52 -0.25
CA ARG A 28 -4.21 3.52 -1.29
C ARG A 28 -3.08 3.10 -2.21
N LEU A 29 -2.01 2.53 -1.66
CA LEU A 29 -0.90 1.98 -2.45
C LEU A 29 -1.38 0.84 -3.36
N GLY A 30 -2.09 -0.13 -2.80
CA GLY A 30 -2.52 -1.31 -3.54
C GLY A 30 -3.57 -0.99 -4.60
N THR A 31 -4.47 -0.03 -4.35
CA THR A 31 -5.42 0.43 -5.38
C THR A 31 -4.73 1.24 -6.47
N HIS A 32 -3.71 2.05 -6.12
CA HIS A 32 -2.91 2.79 -7.08
C HIS A 32 -2.03 1.88 -7.96
N LEU A 33 -1.48 0.81 -7.37
CA LEU A 33 -0.68 -0.20 -8.05
C LEU A 33 -1.53 -1.28 -8.73
N GLU A 34 -2.86 -1.17 -8.68
CA GLU A 34 -3.82 -2.13 -9.24
C GLU A 34 -3.68 -3.57 -8.71
N ILE A 35 -3.11 -3.74 -7.50
CA ILE A 35 -2.92 -5.03 -6.83
C ILE A 35 -4.21 -5.47 -6.13
N ILE A 36 -4.92 -4.51 -5.56
CA ILE A 36 -6.22 -4.73 -4.92
C ILE A 36 -7.31 -3.95 -5.63
N PRO A 37 -8.52 -4.53 -5.72
CA PRO A 37 -9.63 -3.86 -6.36
C PRO A 37 -10.12 -2.70 -5.49
N CYS A 38 -10.43 -1.56 -6.11
CA CYS A 38 -10.94 -0.37 -5.43
C CYS A 38 -12.42 -0.55 -5.07
N ASN A 39 -12.68 -1.37 -4.06
CA ASN A 39 -14.04 -1.77 -3.65
C ASN A 39 -14.56 -0.99 -2.43
N GLY A 40 -13.79 -0.03 -1.92
CA GLY A 40 -14.11 0.79 -0.75
C GLY A 40 -13.90 0.08 0.59
N ASP A 41 -13.46 -1.18 0.58
CA ASP A 41 -13.27 -2.00 1.78
C ASP A 41 -11.80 -2.05 2.18
N SER A 42 -11.33 -0.97 2.83
CA SER A 42 -9.95 -0.88 3.34
C SER A 42 -9.66 -1.78 4.54
N LYS A 43 -10.68 -2.44 5.08
CA LYS A 43 -10.61 -3.28 6.29
C LYS A 43 -10.24 -4.74 6.05
N ASN A 44 -10.10 -5.15 4.80
CA ASN A 44 -9.77 -6.54 4.43
C ASN A 44 -8.42 -6.65 3.72
N ILE A 45 -7.41 -5.88 4.15
CA ILE A 45 -6.04 -6.05 3.65
C ILE A 45 -5.44 -7.25 4.38
N HIS A 46 -5.50 -8.39 3.70
CA HIS A 46 -4.87 -9.62 4.15
C HIS A 46 -3.34 -9.44 4.20
N PRO A 47 -2.63 -10.08 5.15
CA PRO A 47 -1.19 -9.90 5.33
C PRO A 47 -0.37 -10.26 4.07
N GLU A 48 -0.83 -11.23 3.29
CA GLU A 48 -0.29 -11.58 1.96
C GLU A 48 -0.39 -10.44 0.93
N MET A 49 -1.50 -9.67 0.93
CA MET A 49 -1.65 -8.49 0.07
C MET A 49 -0.75 -7.35 0.54
N LYS A 50 -0.55 -7.24 1.86
CA LYS A 50 0.36 -6.27 2.47
C LYS A 50 1.77 -6.38 1.90
N ASP A 51 2.31 -7.60 1.88
CA ASP A 51 3.63 -7.87 1.31
C ASP A 51 3.66 -7.58 -0.19
N ALA A 52 2.67 -8.04 -0.96
CA ALA A 52 2.59 -7.76 -2.40
C ALA A 52 2.56 -6.26 -2.72
N ILE A 53 1.82 -5.48 -1.93
CA ILE A 53 1.73 -4.02 -2.08
C ILE A 53 3.06 -3.35 -1.77
N LEU A 54 3.73 -3.75 -0.69
CA LEU A 54 5.03 -3.20 -0.29
C LEU A 54 6.13 -3.58 -1.28
N ASP A 55 6.13 -4.80 -1.78
CA ASP A 55 7.06 -5.32 -2.78
C ASP A 55 6.95 -4.53 -4.10
N ALA A 56 5.71 -4.43 -4.62
CA ALA A 56 5.43 -3.65 -5.81
C ALA A 56 5.71 -2.15 -5.63
N ALA A 57 5.44 -1.60 -4.44
CA ALA A 57 5.74 -0.20 -4.12
C ALA A 57 7.24 0.08 -4.02
N LYS A 58 8.05 -0.90 -3.58
CA LYS A 58 9.52 -0.80 -3.54
C LYS A 58 10.15 -1.01 -4.92
N GLY A 59 9.40 -1.56 -5.87
CA GLY A 59 9.81 -1.66 -7.26
C GLY A 59 10.73 -2.85 -7.52
N GLU A 60 10.62 -3.93 -6.74
CA GLU A 60 11.14 -5.24 -7.17
C GLU A 60 10.24 -5.76 -8.30
N LYS A 61 10.42 -5.17 -9.48
CA LYS A 61 10.10 -5.84 -10.74
C LYS A 61 10.94 -7.11 -10.78
N GLN A 62 10.31 -8.28 -10.75
CA GLN A 62 10.79 -9.39 -11.55
C GLN A 62 10.63 -9.06 -13.04
#